data_AF-A0A925AC06-F1
#
_entry.id   AF-A0A925AC06-F1
#
_cell.length_a   1.000
_cell.length_b   1.000
_cell.length_c   1.000
_cell.angle_alpha   90.00
_cell.angle_beta   90.00
_cell.angle_gamma   90.00
#
_symmetry.space_group_name_H-M   'P 1'
#
loop_
_entity.id
_entity.type
_entity.pdbx_description
1 polymer ?
#
loop_
_entity_poly.entity_id
_entity_poly.type
_entity_poly.pdbx_seq_one_letter_code
_entity_poly.pdbx_strand_id
1 'polypeptide(L)'
;MKFTTLYEAAKQDPTSADFGELRQAWIESQELERAPQANDQADGQADDQADDQVDDRADALQTAMDASDHAKVAALATEMIEAEPISIRLHLLAATAFELSGNAPSSEMHKEIARGLIRSILESGDGQSFETAFHVVSVEEEYAIISLFGGEPKEQTLQEHEGHAYDVITIESEDGAETGEIFFNVDLLVEEDGDCCGNEGCCGGH
;
A
#
# COMPACT_ATOMS: atom_id res chain seq x y z
N MET A 1 9.69 16.56 1.79
CA MET A 1 9.55 17.56 0.69
C MET A 1 9.48 16.91 -0.69
N LYS A 2 10.32 15.91 -1.02
CA LYS A 2 10.30 15.22 -2.33
C LYS A 2 8.94 14.58 -2.62
N PHE A 3 8.44 13.75 -1.71
CA PHE A 3 7.14 13.10 -1.80
C PHE A 3 5.99 14.08 -2.10
N THR A 4 5.80 15.09 -1.23
CA THR A 4 4.75 16.11 -1.42
C THR A 4 4.83 16.78 -2.79
N THR A 5 6.03 17.06 -3.29
CA THR A 5 6.22 17.69 -4.61
C THR A 5 5.76 16.76 -5.74
N LEU A 6 6.16 15.48 -5.69
CA LEU A 6 5.77 14.47 -6.67
C LEU A 6 4.26 14.23 -6.63
N TYR A 7 3.67 14.15 -5.44
CA TYR A 7 2.23 13.92 -5.29
C TYR A 7 1.38 15.09 -5.80
N GLU A 8 1.78 16.33 -5.51
CA GLU A 8 1.10 17.52 -6.06
C GLU A 8 1.23 17.60 -7.59
N ALA A 9 2.36 17.18 -8.16
CA ALA A 9 2.53 17.07 -9.60
C ALA A 9 1.63 15.98 -10.19
N ALA A 10 1.55 14.81 -9.55
CA ALA A 10 0.68 13.71 -9.96
C ALA A 10 -0.81 14.08 -9.91
N LYS A 11 -1.26 14.91 -8.98
CA LYS A 11 -2.63 15.44 -8.98
C LYS A 11 -2.92 16.38 -10.15
N GLN A 12 -1.91 17.08 -10.67
CA GLN A 12 -2.07 18.03 -11.78
C GLN A 12 -1.99 17.37 -13.15
N ASP A 13 -1.04 16.43 -13.33
CA ASP A 13 -0.87 15.67 -14.57
C ASP A 13 -0.43 14.23 -14.26
N PRO A 14 -1.38 13.37 -13.82
CA PRO A 14 -1.05 12.01 -13.44
C PRO A 14 -0.54 11.19 -14.63
N THR A 15 -0.92 11.52 -15.87
CA THR A 15 -0.47 10.77 -17.05
C THR A 15 1.02 10.91 -17.35
N SER A 16 1.67 11.93 -16.77
CA SER A 16 3.11 12.20 -16.92
C SER A 16 3.94 11.85 -15.69
N ALA A 17 3.29 11.50 -14.58
CA ALA A 17 3.96 11.30 -13.29
C ALA A 17 4.72 9.96 -13.24
N ASP A 18 5.87 9.98 -12.56
CA ASP A 18 6.62 8.78 -12.24
C ASP A 18 6.11 8.19 -10.91
N PHE A 19 5.22 7.21 -11.00
CA PHE A 19 4.63 6.57 -9.83
C PHE A 19 5.61 5.62 -9.12
N GLY A 20 6.64 5.12 -9.79
CA GLY A 20 7.72 4.39 -9.14
C GLY A 20 8.49 5.30 -8.18
N GLU A 21 8.91 6.47 -8.68
CA GLU A 21 9.58 7.47 -7.85
C GLU A 21 8.68 8.02 -6.73
N LEU A 22 7.38 8.21 -7.02
CA LEU A 22 6.41 8.65 -6.01
C LEU A 22 6.29 7.65 -4.85
N ARG A 23 6.14 6.35 -5.15
CA ARG A 23 6.03 5.29 -4.14
C ARG A 23 7.29 5.19 -3.29
N GLN A 24 8.47 5.23 -3.91
CA GLN A 24 9.74 5.25 -3.17
C GLN A 24 9.84 6.49 -2.27
N ALA A 25 9.51 7.67 -2.79
CA ALA A 25 9.57 8.90 -2.01
C ALA A 25 8.59 8.89 -0.82
N TRP A 26 7.47 8.17 -0.93
CA TRP A 26 6.53 7.98 0.19
C TRP A 26 7.19 7.17 1.32
N ILE A 27 7.82 6.03 1.01
CA ILE A 27 8.56 5.24 2.02
C ILE A 27 9.64 6.07 2.69
N GLU A 28 10.47 6.77 1.91
CA GLU A 28 11.51 7.66 2.44
C GLU A 28 10.92 8.75 3.36
N SER A 29 9.70 9.24 3.08
CA SER A 29 9.04 10.20 3.98
C SER A 29 8.56 9.58 5.28
N GLN A 30 8.03 8.36 5.25
CA GLN A 30 7.61 7.65 6.48
C GLN A 30 8.81 7.34 7.37
N GLU A 31 9.95 6.96 6.80
CA GLU A 31 11.20 6.72 7.54
C GLU A 31 11.73 8.00 8.20
N LEU A 32 11.68 9.15 7.50
CA LEU A 32 12.10 10.43 8.06
C LEU A 32 11.21 10.89 9.23
N GLU A 33 9.93 10.57 9.19
CA GLU A 33 8.99 10.86 10.28
C GLU A 33 9.20 9.93 11.49
N ARG A 34 9.60 8.68 11.25
CA ARG A 34 9.93 7.68 12.28
C ARG A 34 11.33 7.81 12.87
N ALA A 35 12.28 8.41 12.14
CA ALA A 35 13.64 8.59 12.61
C ALA A 35 13.62 9.35 13.96
N PRO A 36 14.38 8.89 14.98
CA PRO A 36 14.36 9.52 16.29
C PRO A 36 14.74 10.98 16.12
N GLN A 37 13.77 11.87 16.33
CA GLN A 37 14.04 13.29 16.33
C GLN A 37 15.06 13.54 17.42
N ALA A 38 16.30 13.78 17.02
CA ALA A 38 17.37 14.02 17.95
C ALA A 38 16.97 15.23 18.80
N ASN A 39 16.64 14.94 20.06
CA ASN A 39 16.35 15.87 21.16
C ASN A 39 14.88 16.34 21.30
N ASP A 40 14.04 15.58 22.01
CA ASP A 40 13.73 15.86 23.42
C ASP A 40 13.04 14.64 24.06
N GLN A 41 13.30 14.40 25.34
CA GLN A 41 12.57 13.40 26.11
C GLN A 41 11.13 13.91 26.29
N ALA A 42 10.17 13.28 25.60
CA ALA A 42 8.76 13.39 25.92
C ALA A 42 8.22 12.00 26.21
N ASP A 43 8.10 11.77 27.51
CA ASP A 43 7.47 10.68 28.21
C ASP A 43 6.10 10.35 27.57
N GLY A 44 5.85 9.06 27.37
CA GLY A 44 4.80 8.54 26.49
C GLY A 44 3.38 9.04 26.78
N GLN A 45 2.68 9.33 25.68
CA GLN A 45 1.21 9.41 25.52
C GLN A 45 0.94 10.06 24.15
N ALA A 46 1.08 9.33 23.05
CA ALA A 46 0.64 9.79 21.73
C ALA A 46 -0.10 8.71 20.92
N ASP A 47 -0.06 7.44 21.32
CA ASP A 47 -0.38 6.35 20.38
C ASP A 47 -1.84 5.85 20.51
N ASP A 48 -2.55 6.16 21.61
CA ASP A 48 -3.95 5.71 21.78
C ASP A 48 -5.00 6.58 21.04
N GLN A 49 -4.68 7.82 20.64
CA GLN A 49 -5.67 8.75 20.05
C GLN A 49 -5.73 8.71 18.52
N ALA A 50 -4.68 8.21 17.87
CA ALA A 50 -4.63 8.08 16.41
C ALA A 50 -5.46 6.86 15.97
N ASP A 51 -5.36 5.75 16.70
CA ASP A 51 -6.08 4.51 16.43
C ASP A 51 -7.61 4.70 16.54
N ASP A 52 -8.09 5.34 17.62
CA ASP A 52 -9.52 5.67 17.80
C ASP A 52 -10.09 6.51 16.64
N GLN A 53 -9.31 7.44 16.08
CA GLN A 53 -9.75 8.30 14.97
C GLN A 53 -9.77 7.59 13.61
N VAL A 54 -8.90 6.61 13.40
CA VAL A 54 -8.89 5.81 12.17
C VAL A 54 -10.12 4.90 12.13
N ASP A 55 -10.45 4.27 13.26
CA ASP A 55 -11.64 3.43 13.40
C ASP A 55 -12.92 4.25 13.18
N ASP A 56 -13.02 5.45 13.76
CA ASP A 56 -14.16 6.36 13.55
C ASP A 56 -14.34 6.76 12.07
N ARG A 57 -13.24 6.96 11.34
CA ARG A 57 -13.27 7.30 9.90
C ARG A 57 -13.71 6.11 9.05
N ALA A 58 -13.21 4.92 9.36
CA ALA A 58 -13.58 3.69 8.67
C ALA A 58 -15.08 3.38 8.86
N ASP A 59 -15.59 3.52 10.08
CA ASP A 59 -17.01 3.36 10.40
C ASP A 59 -17.89 4.42 9.72
N ALA A 60 -17.43 5.67 9.70
CA ALA A 60 -18.13 6.75 9.02
C ALA A 60 -18.18 6.54 7.50
N LEU A 61 -17.09 6.02 6.92
CA LEU A 61 -17.01 5.66 5.50
C LEU A 61 -17.96 4.52 5.19
N GLN A 62 -17.95 3.45 5.99
CA GLN A 62 -18.86 2.32 5.81
C GLN A 62 -20.33 2.75 5.89
N THR A 63 -20.68 3.56 6.88
CA THR A 63 -22.02 4.13 7.02
C THR A 63 -22.44 4.94 5.79
N ALA A 64 -21.50 5.71 5.22
CA ALA A 64 -21.77 6.50 4.01
C ALA A 64 -21.95 5.62 2.77
N MET A 65 -21.17 4.54 2.64
CA MET A 65 -21.34 3.56 1.56
C MET A 65 -22.70 2.85 1.65
N ASP A 66 -23.08 2.38 2.84
CA ASP A 66 -24.38 1.73 3.09
C ASP A 66 -25.56 2.64 2.76
N ALA A 67 -25.42 3.95 3.04
CA ALA A 67 -26.40 4.96 2.70
C ALA A 67 -26.36 5.41 1.22
N SER A 68 -25.40 4.93 0.42
CA SER A 68 -25.10 5.43 -0.93
C SER A 68 -24.90 6.95 -0.98
N ASP A 69 -24.37 7.54 0.10
CA ASP A 69 -24.04 8.97 0.16
C ASP A 69 -22.70 9.20 -0.54
N HIS A 70 -22.71 9.17 -1.87
CA HIS A 70 -21.51 9.26 -2.69
C HIS A 70 -20.71 10.54 -2.47
N ALA A 71 -21.37 11.65 -2.09
CA ALA A 71 -20.68 12.89 -1.76
C ALA A 71 -19.88 12.75 -0.46
N LYS A 72 -20.47 12.12 0.56
CA LYS A 72 -19.78 11.85 1.83
C LYS A 72 -18.67 10.80 1.66
N VAL A 73 -18.90 9.75 0.86
CA VAL A 73 -17.86 8.77 0.52
C VAL A 73 -16.67 9.45 -0.14
N ALA A 74 -16.90 10.33 -1.13
CA ALA A 74 -15.82 11.05 -1.80
C ALA A 74 -15.03 11.94 -0.83
N ALA A 75 -15.70 12.64 0.08
CA ALA A 75 -15.06 13.48 1.09
C ALA A 75 -14.19 12.66 2.05
N LEU A 76 -14.74 11.58 2.63
CA LEU A 76 -14.03 10.72 3.57
C LEU A 76 -12.85 9.99 2.92
N ALA A 77 -13.05 9.45 1.72
CA ALA A 77 -11.95 8.81 0.97
C ALA A 77 -10.82 9.81 0.68
N THR A 78 -11.16 11.06 0.31
CA THR A 78 -10.15 12.11 0.08
C THR A 78 -9.40 12.47 1.36
N GLU A 79 -10.07 12.51 2.52
CA GLU A 79 -9.43 12.73 3.82
C GLU A 79 -8.48 11.57 4.17
N MET A 80 -8.91 10.33 3.99
CA MET A 80 -8.07 9.14 4.27
C MET A 80 -6.85 9.07 3.33
N ILE A 81 -6.98 9.55 2.09
CA ILE A 81 -5.86 9.68 1.15
C ILE A 81 -4.78 10.64 1.67
N GLU A 82 -5.09 11.58 2.57
CA GLU A 82 -4.04 12.43 3.16
C GLU A 82 -3.06 11.63 4.04
N ALA A 83 -3.55 10.56 4.68
CA ALA A 83 -2.74 9.65 5.50
C ALA A 83 -2.10 8.53 4.65
N GLU A 84 -2.80 8.05 3.62
CA GLU A 84 -2.34 6.98 2.74
C GLU A 84 -2.42 7.38 1.25
N PRO A 85 -1.56 8.30 0.77
CA PRO A 85 -1.74 8.90 -0.54
C PRO A 85 -1.43 7.98 -1.71
N ILE A 86 -0.76 6.85 -1.44
CA ILE A 86 -0.46 5.82 -2.43
C ILE A 86 -1.46 4.65 -2.38
N SER A 87 -2.51 4.72 -1.55
CA SER A 87 -3.51 3.64 -1.47
C SER A 87 -4.31 3.54 -2.77
N ILE A 88 -4.14 2.42 -3.47
CA ILE A 88 -4.85 2.16 -4.73
C ILE A 88 -6.36 2.07 -4.46
N ARG A 89 -6.75 1.36 -3.40
CA ARG A 89 -8.14 1.19 -2.98
C ARG A 89 -8.82 2.53 -2.69
N LEU A 90 -8.19 3.42 -1.92
CA LEU A 90 -8.80 4.72 -1.59
C LEU A 90 -8.97 5.60 -2.85
N HIS A 91 -7.98 5.59 -3.74
CA HIS A 91 -8.09 6.30 -5.02
C HIS A 91 -9.23 5.75 -5.90
N LEU A 92 -9.39 4.42 -6.01
CA LEU A 92 -10.50 3.81 -6.75
C LEU A 92 -11.87 4.09 -6.11
N LEU A 93 -11.94 4.09 -4.78
CA LEU A 93 -13.16 4.44 -4.05
C LEU A 93 -13.56 5.90 -4.27
N ALA A 94 -12.60 6.83 -4.12
CA ALA A 94 -12.81 8.25 -4.38
C ALA A 94 -13.24 8.49 -5.82
N ALA A 95 -12.56 7.85 -6.79
CA ALA A 95 -12.93 7.92 -8.20
C ALA A 95 -14.38 7.51 -8.46
N THR A 96 -14.80 6.39 -7.89
CA THR A 96 -16.17 5.86 -8.03
C THR A 96 -17.19 6.81 -7.39
N ALA A 97 -16.90 7.30 -6.18
CA ALA A 97 -17.77 8.21 -5.47
C ALA A 97 -17.92 9.58 -6.17
N PHE A 98 -16.84 10.11 -6.73
CA PHE A 98 -16.87 11.33 -7.54
C PHE A 98 -17.64 11.15 -8.85
N GLU A 99 -17.51 10.01 -9.53
CA GLU A 99 -18.31 9.69 -10.71
C GLU A 99 -19.81 9.70 -10.38
N LEU A 100 -20.19 8.96 -9.33
CA LEU A 100 -21.58 8.81 -8.92
C LEU A 100 -22.21 10.10 -8.38
N SER A 101 -21.39 11.03 -7.86
CA SER A 101 -21.83 12.36 -7.44
C SER A 101 -21.74 13.43 -8.55
N GLY A 102 -21.30 13.06 -9.76
CA GLY A 102 -21.28 13.92 -10.94
C GLY A 102 -20.03 14.81 -11.09
N ASN A 103 -18.97 14.55 -10.33
CA ASN A 103 -17.69 15.24 -10.43
C ASN A 103 -16.69 14.43 -11.29
N ALA A 104 -16.91 14.45 -12.60
CA ALA A 104 -16.06 13.73 -13.55
C ALA A 104 -14.57 14.14 -13.51
N PRO A 105 -14.18 15.44 -13.35
CA PRO A 105 -12.78 15.81 -13.26
C PRO A 105 -12.03 15.17 -12.08
N SER A 106 -12.61 15.22 -10.87
CA SER A 106 -12.00 14.57 -9.71
C SER A 106 -12.00 13.05 -9.86
N SER A 107 -13.07 12.47 -10.43
CA SER A 107 -13.10 11.03 -10.73
C SER A 107 -11.93 10.62 -11.62
N GLU A 108 -11.70 11.32 -12.73
CA GLU A 108 -10.63 10.96 -13.67
C GLU A 108 -9.25 11.14 -13.06
N MET A 109 -9.02 12.21 -12.29
CA MET A 109 -7.75 12.41 -11.57
C MET A 109 -7.42 11.21 -10.67
N HIS A 110 -8.38 10.76 -9.85
CA HIS A 110 -8.15 9.61 -8.96
C HIS A 110 -7.99 8.29 -9.74
N LYS A 111 -8.73 8.09 -10.85
CA LYS A 111 -8.54 6.91 -11.73
C LYS A 111 -7.14 6.87 -12.33
N GLU A 112 -6.65 8.00 -12.83
CA GLU A 112 -5.31 8.08 -13.43
C GLU A 112 -4.20 7.87 -12.40
N ILE A 113 -4.36 8.39 -11.17
CA ILE A 113 -3.44 8.08 -10.07
C ILE A 113 -3.44 6.59 -9.75
N ALA A 114 -4.61 5.97 -9.56
CA ALA A 114 -4.70 4.53 -9.30
C ALA A 114 -4.08 3.70 -10.44
N ARG A 115 -4.35 4.05 -11.71
CA ARG A 115 -3.75 3.40 -12.88
C ARG A 115 -2.23 3.53 -12.88
N GLY A 116 -1.71 4.70 -12.53
CA GLY A 116 -0.28 4.96 -12.43
C GLY A 116 0.40 4.12 -11.36
N LEU A 117 -0.19 4.06 -10.16
CA LEU A 117 0.29 3.21 -9.06
C LEU A 117 0.32 1.74 -9.47
N ILE A 118 -0.81 1.20 -9.96
CA ILE A 118 -0.92 -0.18 -10.46
C ILE A 118 0.13 -0.45 -11.53
N ARG A 119 0.24 0.43 -12.52
CA ARG A 119 1.19 0.29 -13.62
C ARG A 119 2.63 0.21 -13.11
N SER A 120 3.00 1.05 -12.15
CA SER A 120 4.35 1.04 -11.59
C SER A 120 4.68 -0.26 -10.85
N ILE A 121 3.69 -0.94 -10.26
CA ILE A 121 3.85 -2.29 -9.71
C ILE A 121 4.02 -3.29 -10.85
N LEU A 122 3.13 -3.29 -11.84
CA LEU A 122 3.15 -4.23 -12.96
C LEU A 122 4.38 -4.08 -13.88
N GLU A 123 5.05 -2.94 -13.87
CA GLU A 123 6.31 -2.73 -14.60
C GLU A 123 7.52 -3.38 -13.91
N SER A 124 7.41 -3.80 -12.65
CA SER A 124 8.48 -4.49 -11.93
C SER A 124 8.63 -5.97 -12.29
N GLY A 125 7.54 -6.63 -12.73
CA GLY A 125 7.53 -8.06 -12.95
C GLY A 125 6.15 -8.59 -13.38
N ASP A 126 5.98 -9.91 -13.36
CA ASP A 126 4.69 -10.58 -13.63
C ASP A 126 4.16 -11.41 -12.45
N GLY A 127 4.92 -11.46 -11.35
CA GLY A 127 4.55 -12.11 -10.11
C GLY A 127 4.57 -13.64 -10.16
N GLN A 128 5.15 -14.28 -11.19
CA GLN A 128 5.11 -15.73 -11.36
C GLN A 128 6.28 -16.48 -10.72
N SER A 129 7.35 -15.77 -10.34
CA SER A 129 8.52 -16.34 -9.68
C SER A 129 9.22 -15.29 -8.81
N PHE A 130 10.23 -15.71 -8.04
CA PHE A 130 11.08 -14.79 -7.29
C PHE A 130 11.75 -13.73 -8.19
N GLU A 131 12.26 -14.12 -9.37
CA GLU A 131 12.97 -13.23 -10.30
C GLU A 131 12.07 -12.23 -11.02
N THR A 132 10.76 -12.48 -11.01
CA THR A 132 9.73 -11.66 -11.68
C THR A 132 8.68 -11.17 -10.69
N ALA A 133 8.97 -11.23 -9.39
CA ALA A 133 8.06 -10.84 -8.34
C ALA A 133 7.65 -9.36 -8.49
N PHE A 134 6.42 -9.04 -8.09
CA PHE A 134 5.99 -7.65 -8.05
C PHE A 134 6.67 -6.91 -6.90
N HIS A 135 7.22 -5.73 -7.16
CA HIS A 135 7.80 -4.88 -6.13
C HIS A 135 6.71 -4.02 -5.49
N VAL A 136 6.45 -4.27 -4.21
CA VAL A 136 5.43 -3.59 -3.41
C VAL A 136 6.05 -2.80 -2.26
N VAL A 137 5.37 -1.74 -1.86
CA VAL A 137 5.76 -0.87 -0.74
C VAL A 137 4.68 -0.82 0.36
N SER A 138 3.62 -1.59 0.23
CA SER A 138 2.59 -1.78 1.26
C SER A 138 1.94 -3.16 1.10
N VAL A 139 1.45 -3.73 2.20
CA VAL A 139 0.57 -4.90 2.14
C VAL A 139 -0.69 -4.59 1.33
N GLU A 140 -1.18 -3.35 1.35
CA GLU A 140 -2.34 -2.95 0.54
C GLU A 140 -2.10 -3.13 -0.96
N GLU A 141 -0.87 -2.91 -1.45
CA GLU A 141 -0.52 -3.13 -2.85
C GLU A 141 -0.59 -4.61 -3.23
N GLU A 142 -0.18 -5.53 -2.36
CA GLU A 142 -0.29 -6.98 -2.59
C GLU A 142 -1.75 -7.37 -2.85
N TYR A 143 -2.64 -6.97 -1.93
CA TYR A 143 -4.07 -7.25 -2.03
C TYR A 143 -4.75 -6.52 -3.19
N ALA A 144 -4.29 -5.32 -3.54
CA ALA A 144 -4.78 -4.59 -4.72
C ALA A 144 -4.44 -5.34 -6.02
N ILE A 145 -3.24 -5.89 -6.14
CA ILE A 145 -2.82 -6.70 -7.31
C ILE A 145 -3.58 -8.02 -7.37
N ILE A 146 -3.75 -8.71 -6.24
CA ILE A 146 -4.56 -9.94 -6.17
C ILE A 146 -6.00 -9.67 -6.63
N SER A 147 -6.61 -8.60 -6.13
CA SER A 147 -7.96 -8.18 -6.52
C SER A 147 -8.05 -7.84 -8.01
N LEU A 148 -7.02 -7.22 -8.57
CA LEU A 148 -6.94 -6.90 -10.01
C LEU A 148 -6.94 -8.17 -10.88
N PHE A 149 -6.35 -9.25 -10.40
CA PHE A 149 -6.36 -10.55 -11.07
C PHE A 149 -7.61 -11.39 -10.78
N GLY A 150 -8.56 -10.91 -9.97
CA GLY A 150 -9.75 -11.66 -9.58
C GLY A 150 -9.42 -12.90 -8.74
N GLY A 151 -8.35 -12.80 -7.94
CA GLY A 151 -7.93 -13.84 -7.02
C GLY A 151 -8.44 -13.60 -5.61
N GLU A 152 -8.69 -14.69 -4.89
CA GLU A 152 -8.98 -14.70 -3.47
C GLU A 152 -7.78 -15.30 -2.72
N PRO A 153 -7.13 -14.57 -1.79
CA PRO A 153 -5.97 -15.06 -1.07
C PRO A 153 -6.36 -16.21 -0.12
N LYS A 154 -5.54 -17.26 -0.09
CA LYS A 154 -5.78 -18.48 0.74
C LYS A 154 -4.69 -18.72 1.76
N GLU A 155 -3.45 -18.60 1.34
CA GLU A 155 -2.28 -18.85 2.16
C GLU A 155 -1.22 -17.81 1.82
N GLN A 156 -0.50 -17.35 2.83
CA GLN A 156 0.54 -16.33 2.73
C GLN A 156 1.78 -16.86 3.45
N THR A 157 2.94 -16.81 2.79
CA THR A 157 4.21 -17.26 3.36
C THR A 157 5.32 -16.29 3.00
N LEU A 158 6.03 -15.79 4.02
CA LEU A 158 7.26 -15.05 3.85
C LEU A 158 8.42 -16.02 3.55
N GLN A 159 9.15 -15.78 2.46
CA GLN A 159 10.27 -16.58 2.00
C GLN A 159 11.49 -15.70 1.70
N GLU A 160 12.68 -16.16 2.07
CA GLU A 160 13.94 -15.55 1.66
C GLU A 160 14.49 -16.25 0.41
N HIS A 161 14.89 -15.46 -0.60
CA HIS A 161 15.52 -15.98 -1.81
C HIS A 161 16.61 -15.02 -2.30
N GLU A 162 17.83 -15.52 -2.47
CA GLU A 162 19.00 -14.75 -2.95
C GLU A 162 19.26 -13.43 -2.19
N GLY A 163 18.93 -13.39 -0.89
CA GLY A 163 19.16 -12.21 -0.04
C GLY A 163 18.04 -11.16 -0.10
N HIS A 164 16.92 -11.51 -0.70
CA HIS A 164 15.70 -10.70 -0.77
C HIS A 164 14.55 -11.41 -0.03
N ALA A 165 13.63 -10.63 0.51
CA ALA A 165 12.43 -11.12 1.17
C ALA A 165 11.24 -11.07 0.21
N TYR A 166 10.45 -12.15 0.20
CA TYR A 166 9.29 -12.28 -0.65
C TYR A 166 8.09 -12.73 0.14
N ASP A 167 6.97 -12.06 -0.06
CA ASP A 167 5.69 -12.60 0.33
C ASP A 167 5.10 -13.40 -0.83
N VAL A 168 4.80 -14.67 -0.56
CA VAL A 168 4.23 -15.60 -1.54
C VAL A 168 2.81 -15.89 -1.14
N ILE A 169 1.86 -15.44 -1.96
CA ILE A 169 0.44 -15.58 -1.70
C ILE A 169 -0.16 -16.59 -2.67
N THR A 170 -0.71 -17.67 -2.11
CA THR A 170 -1.57 -18.59 -2.86
C THR A 170 -2.93 -17.93 -3.05
N ILE A 171 -3.36 -17.82 -4.31
CA ILE A 171 -4.66 -17.30 -4.71
C ILE A 171 -5.52 -18.42 -5.31
N GLU A 172 -6.82 -18.29 -5.15
CA GLU A 172 -7.83 -19.09 -5.84
C GLU A 172 -8.64 -18.16 -6.75
N SER A 173 -8.98 -18.59 -7.96
CA SER A 173 -9.91 -17.85 -8.81
C SER A 173 -11.28 -17.70 -8.14
N GLU A 174 -12.01 -16.62 -8.42
CA GLU A 174 -13.35 -16.36 -7.84
C GLU A 174 -14.34 -17.54 -8.00
N ASP A 175 -14.18 -18.38 -9.02
CA ASP A 175 -15.03 -19.55 -9.27
C ASP A 175 -14.53 -20.85 -8.58
N GLY A 176 -13.41 -20.79 -7.85
CA GLY A 176 -12.82 -21.92 -7.12
C GLY A 176 -12.14 -22.96 -8.02
N ALA A 177 -11.90 -22.65 -9.29
CA ALA A 177 -11.44 -23.62 -10.28
C ALA A 177 -9.92 -23.71 -10.42
N GLU A 178 -9.21 -22.61 -10.19
CA GLU A 178 -7.76 -22.50 -10.40
C GLU A 178 -7.08 -21.94 -9.16
N THR A 179 -5.95 -22.55 -8.78
CA THR A 179 -5.09 -22.08 -7.71
C THR A 179 -3.71 -21.76 -8.27
N GLY A 180 -3.15 -20.62 -7.89
CA GLY A 180 -1.81 -20.18 -8.29
C GLY A 180 -1.12 -19.43 -7.16
N GLU A 181 0.17 -19.17 -7.32
CA GLU A 181 0.95 -18.34 -6.41
C GLU A 181 1.28 -17.02 -7.09
N ILE A 182 1.25 -15.94 -6.31
CA ILE A 182 1.80 -14.63 -6.70
C ILE A 182 2.96 -14.31 -5.76
N PHE A 183 4.07 -13.92 -6.36
CA PHE A 183 5.30 -13.54 -5.65
C PHE A 183 5.40 -12.02 -5.58
N PHE A 184 5.58 -11.50 -4.37
CA PHE A 184 5.79 -10.10 -4.08
C PHE A 184 7.17 -9.91 -3.45
N ASN A 185 8.02 -9.08 -4.03
CA ASN A 185 9.24 -8.63 -3.35
C ASN A 185 8.84 -7.55 -2.33
N VAL A 186 9.19 -7.81 -1.08
CA VAL A 186 8.80 -7.00 0.09
C VAL A 186 10.01 -6.36 0.77
N ASP A 187 11.13 -6.21 0.07
CA ASP A 187 12.36 -5.62 0.63
C ASP A 187 12.14 -4.19 1.14
N LEU A 188 11.16 -3.49 0.56
CA LEU A 188 10.79 -2.12 0.96
C LEU A 188 9.83 -2.08 2.15
N LEU A 189 9.37 -3.24 2.63
CA LEU A 189 8.44 -3.39 3.75
C LEU A 189 9.09 -3.96 5.01
N VAL A 190 9.99 -4.91 4.81
CA VAL A 190 10.70 -5.57 5.90
C VAL A 190 11.79 -4.60 6.35
N GLU A 191 11.64 -4.02 7.53
CA GLU A 191 12.79 -3.36 8.17
C GLU A 191 13.92 -4.39 8.21
N GLU A 192 15.14 -4.01 7.80
CA GLU A 192 16.31 -4.84 8.09
C GLU A 192 16.40 -4.95 9.62
N ASP A 193 15.71 -5.94 10.20
CA ASP A 193 16.01 -6.46 11.51
C ASP A 193 17.43 -7.00 11.38
N GLY A 194 18.36 -6.09 11.66
CA GLY A 194 19.75 -6.40 11.83
C GLY A 194 19.82 -7.61 12.74
N ASP A 195 20.37 -8.68 12.19
CA ASP A 195 21.10 -9.68 12.95
C ASP A 195 20.25 -10.66 13.78
N CYS A 196 19.56 -11.58 13.09
CA CYS A 196 19.33 -12.92 13.65
C CYS A 196 20.56 -13.86 13.49
N CYS A 197 21.79 -13.33 13.47
CA CYS A 197 23.04 -14.11 13.51
C CYS A 197 24.11 -13.42 14.39
N GLY A 198 23.66 -12.89 15.53
CA GLY A 198 24.40 -11.93 16.34
C GLY A 198 24.91 -12.41 17.67
N ASN A 199 25.17 -13.70 17.85
CA ASN A 199 26.08 -14.12 18.90
C ASN A 199 26.69 -15.48 18.60
N GLU A 200 28.01 -15.48 18.40
CA GLU A 200 28.84 -16.67 18.53
C GLU A 200 28.56 -17.33 19.90
N GLY A 201 27.92 -18.50 19.89
CA GLY A 201 27.95 -19.43 21.02
C GLY A 201 26.60 -20.02 21.43
N CYS A 202 26.41 -21.29 21.06
CA CYS A 202 25.54 -22.36 21.63
C CYS A 202 24.93 -23.12 20.44
N CYS A 203 25.26 -24.36 20.08
CA CYS A 203 25.74 -25.49 20.85
C CYS A 203 26.70 -26.32 19.99
N GLY A 204 27.88 -26.61 20.51
CA GLY A 204 28.72 -27.67 19.98
C GLY A 204 28.26 -29.05 20.48
N GLY A 205 28.43 -30.04 19.62
CA GLY A 205 29.03 -31.32 20.01
C GLY A 205 28.10 -32.49 20.33
N HIS A 206 28.15 -33.46 19.42
CA HIS A 206 27.94 -34.91 19.56
C HIS A 206 26.56 -35.45 19.95
#